data_AF-A0A929A434-F1
#
_entry.id   AF-A0A929A434-F1
#
_cell.length_a   1.000
_cell.length_b   1.000
_cell.length_c   1.000
_cell.angle_alpha   90.00
_cell.angle_beta   90.00
_cell.angle_gamma   90.00
#
_symmetry.space_group_name_H-M   'P 1'
#
loop_
_entity.id
_entity.type
_entity.pdbx_description
1 polymer ?
#
loop_
_entity_poly.entity_id
_entity_poly.type
_entity_poly.pdbx_seq_one_letter_code
_entity_poly.pdbx_strand_id
1 'polypeptide(L)'
;MTQDVRQWLAEIKNLQQKLDAAHRERDEAYGSAANWRSLYETEAQQRRNDAAVAQQQLQALTIELARLQSEKLPISATGDAPDKLQQQVAALPPDELQTMLVQTLVECDRLAQDLVAEQEEHTKTRQELTAALGDTIEQLSRARTLKTPETSIIRAEESGEESNGH
;
A
#
# COMPACT_ATOMS: atom_id res chain seq x y z
N MET A 1 10.16 -64.79 27.83
CA MET A 1 8.86 -65.14 27.20
C MET A 1 7.75 -64.16 27.54
N THR A 2 7.21 -64.07 28.77
CA THR A 2 6.14 -63.09 29.11
C THR A 2 6.64 -61.64 29.21
N GLN A 3 7.91 -61.44 29.59
CA GLN A 3 8.52 -60.11 29.72
C GLN A 3 8.81 -59.48 28.34
N ASP A 4 9.25 -60.28 27.37
CA ASP A 4 9.47 -59.85 25.98
C ASP A 4 8.17 -59.35 25.35
N VAL A 5 7.08 -60.11 25.47
CA VAL A 5 5.78 -59.73 24.88
C VAL A 5 5.27 -58.37 25.40
N ARG A 6 5.52 -58.04 26.67
CA ARG A 6 5.16 -56.73 27.24
C ARG A 6 6.02 -55.60 26.67
N GLN A 7 7.31 -55.84 26.45
CA GLN A 7 8.23 -54.88 25.85
C GLN A 7 7.85 -54.58 24.38
N TRP A 8 7.56 -55.62 23.59
CA TRP A 8 7.09 -55.47 22.21
C TRP A 8 5.77 -54.69 22.11
N LEU A 9 4.81 -54.95 23.01
CA LEU A 9 3.56 -54.18 23.06
C LEU A 9 3.79 -52.70 23.39
N ALA A 10 4.73 -52.40 24.29
CA ALA A 10 5.08 -51.02 24.63
C ALA A 10 5.74 -50.30 23.45
N GLU A 11 6.62 -50.98 22.71
CA GLU A 11 7.25 -50.44 21.49
C GLU A 11 6.24 -50.21 20.38
N ILE A 12 5.31 -51.14 20.13
CA ILE A 12 4.24 -50.96 19.14
C ILE A 12 3.38 -49.73 19.49
N LYS A 13 3.02 -49.58 20.76
CA LYS A 13 2.23 -48.42 21.21
C LYS A 13 3.02 -47.11 21.07
N ASN A 14 4.31 -47.12 21.37
CA ASN A 14 5.19 -45.95 21.18
C ASN A 14 5.31 -45.58 19.69
N LEU A 15 5.47 -46.58 18.82
CA LEU A 15 5.54 -46.38 17.37
C LEU A 15 4.20 -45.87 16.80
N GLN A 16 3.06 -46.37 17.28
CA GLN A 16 1.74 -45.85 16.91
C GLN A 16 1.61 -44.37 17.29
N GLN A 17 1.98 -44.01 18.53
CA GLN A 17 1.93 -42.61 18.99
C GLN A 17 2.85 -41.70 18.15
N LYS A 18 4.05 -42.17 17.80
CA LYS A 18 4.97 -41.44 16.92
C LYS A 18 4.42 -41.28 15.51
N LEU A 19 3.76 -42.30 14.98
CA LEU A 19 3.13 -42.25 13.65
C LEU A 19 1.99 -41.24 13.63
N ASP A 20 1.14 -41.24 14.65
CA ASP A 20 0.04 -40.29 14.79
C ASP A 20 0.55 -38.85 14.92
N ALA A 21 1.61 -38.63 15.69
CA ALA A 21 2.26 -37.33 15.79
C ALA A 21 2.84 -36.87 14.45
N ALA A 22 3.56 -37.74 13.74
CA ALA A 22 4.13 -37.43 12.43
C ALA A 22 3.05 -37.13 11.38
N HIS A 23 1.92 -37.84 11.41
CA HIS A 23 0.78 -37.54 10.53
C HIS A 23 0.18 -36.17 10.82
N ARG A 24 0.01 -35.80 12.10
CA ARG A 24 -0.49 -34.47 12.47
C ARG A 24 0.46 -33.35 12.04
N GLU A 25 1.76 -33.49 12.32
CA GLU A 25 2.77 -32.51 11.89
C GLU A 25 2.80 -32.35 10.37
N ARG A 26 2.68 -33.45 9.63
CA ARG A 26 2.59 -33.43 8.17
C ARG A 26 1.36 -32.66 7.70
N ASP A 27 0.20 -32.94 8.29
CA ASP A 27 -1.06 -32.30 7.88
C ASP A 27 -1.06 -30.80 8.23
N GLU A 28 -0.50 -30.41 9.38
CA GLU A 28 -0.25 -29.02 9.75
C GLU A 28 0.73 -28.31 8.81
N ALA A 29 1.82 -28.99 8.44
CA ALA A 29 2.79 -28.47 7.47
C ALA A 29 2.15 -28.26 6.09
N TYR A 30 1.31 -29.19 5.62
CA TYR A 30 0.57 -29.02 4.38
C TYR A 30 -0.45 -27.88 4.46
N GLY A 31 -1.19 -27.77 5.57
CA GLY A 31 -2.14 -26.68 5.80
C GLY A 31 -1.45 -25.31 5.79
N SER A 32 -0.33 -25.18 6.50
CA SER A 32 0.46 -23.94 6.52
C SER A 32 1.05 -23.61 5.15
N ALA A 33 1.61 -24.59 4.43
CA ALA A 33 2.16 -24.40 3.09
C ALA A 33 1.08 -23.96 2.08
N ALA A 34 -0.12 -24.54 2.15
CA ALA A 34 -1.24 -24.14 1.31
C ALA A 34 -1.68 -22.70 1.61
N ASN A 35 -1.76 -22.32 2.89
CA ASN A 35 -2.09 -20.96 3.29
C ASN A 35 -1.04 -19.95 2.78
N TRP A 36 0.25 -20.22 2.97
CA TRP A 36 1.32 -19.38 2.44
C TRP A 36 1.24 -19.26 0.93
N ARG A 37 1.01 -20.35 0.22
CA ARG A 37 0.86 -20.34 -1.24
C ARG A 37 -0.29 -19.43 -1.67
N SER A 38 -1.44 -19.51 -1.00
CA SER A 38 -2.59 -18.64 -1.29
C SER A 38 -2.30 -17.16 -1.03
N LEU A 39 -1.63 -16.84 0.09
CA LEU A 39 -1.24 -15.47 0.43
C LEU A 39 -0.27 -14.89 -0.60
N TYR A 40 0.76 -15.65 -0.95
CA TYR A 40 1.74 -15.22 -1.96
C TYR A 40 1.13 -15.05 -3.33
N GLU A 41 0.24 -15.95 -3.76
CA GLU A 41 -0.44 -15.80 -5.05
C GLU A 41 -1.32 -14.54 -5.07
N THR A 42 -2.04 -14.27 -3.98
CA THR A 42 -2.89 -13.08 -3.84
C THR A 42 -2.05 -11.80 -3.88
N GLU A 43 -0.98 -11.74 -3.09
CA GLU A 43 -0.06 -10.59 -3.04
C GLU A 43 0.64 -10.38 -4.39
N ALA A 44 1.09 -11.45 -5.04
CA ALA A 44 1.72 -11.37 -6.35
C ALA A 44 0.75 -10.83 -7.41
N GLN A 45 -0.51 -11.26 -7.37
CA GLN A 45 -1.53 -10.77 -8.28
C GLN A 45 -1.86 -9.29 -8.02
N GLN A 46 -1.96 -8.89 -6.75
CA GLN A 46 -2.15 -7.50 -6.37
C GLN A 46 -1.00 -6.62 -6.88
N ARG A 47 0.25 -7.01 -6.64
CA ARG A 47 1.43 -6.26 -7.10
C ARG A 47 1.49 -6.15 -8.62
N ARG A 48 1.09 -7.19 -9.36
CA ARG A 48 1.02 -7.13 -10.83
C ARG A 48 0.00 -6.11 -11.30
N ASN A 49 -1.19 -6.10 -10.69
CA ASN A 49 -2.24 -5.14 -11.03
C ASN A 49 -1.80 -3.71 -10.69
N ASP A 50 -1.24 -3.49 -9.49
CA ASP A 50 -0.79 -2.18 -9.05
C ASP A 50 0.33 -1.63 -9.95
N ALA A 51 1.30 -2.48 -10.32
CA ALA A 51 2.36 -2.11 -11.24
C ALA A 51 1.83 -1.76 -12.64
N ALA A 52 0.84 -2.50 -13.15
CA ALA A 52 0.23 -2.21 -14.44
C ALA A 52 -0.51 -0.86 -14.44
N VAL A 53 -1.29 -0.58 -13.39
CA VAL A 53 -1.99 0.71 -13.24
C VAL A 53 -0.99 1.86 -13.11
N ALA A 54 0.05 1.72 -12.29
CA ALA A 54 1.09 2.74 -12.14
C ALA A 54 1.83 3.00 -13.45
N GLN A 55 2.11 1.96 -14.24
CA GLN A 55 2.76 2.11 -15.55
C GLN A 55 1.86 2.87 -16.54
N GLN A 56 0.55 2.59 -16.55
CA GLN A 56 -0.40 3.32 -17.39
C GLN A 56 -0.47 4.81 -17.00
N GLN A 57 -0.49 5.11 -15.70
CA GLN A 57 -0.47 6.48 -15.20
C GLN A 57 0.83 7.20 -15.59
N LEU A 58 1.98 6.55 -15.44
CA LEU A 58 3.26 7.11 -15.86
C LEU A 58 3.30 7.39 -17.36
N GLN A 59 2.75 6.50 -18.20
CA GLN A 59 2.65 6.74 -19.63
C GLN A 59 1.74 7.92 -19.95
N ALA A 60 0.56 8.00 -19.31
CA ALA A 60 -0.35 9.13 -19.48
C ALA A 60 0.31 10.46 -19.09
N LEU A 61 0.95 10.52 -17.93
CA LEU A 61 1.68 11.70 -17.46
C LEU A 61 2.86 12.04 -18.38
N THR A 62 3.58 11.05 -18.91
CA THR A 62 4.69 11.29 -19.84
C THR A 62 4.18 11.92 -21.14
N ILE A 63 3.03 11.45 -21.65
CA ILE A 63 2.38 12.01 -22.84
C ILE A 63 1.93 13.44 -22.56
N GLU A 64 1.31 13.69 -21.41
CA GLU A 64 0.85 15.01 -21.01
C GLU A 64 2.02 15.99 -20.85
N LEU A 65 3.12 15.55 -20.25
CA LEU A 65 4.33 16.33 -20.08
C LEU A 65 4.96 16.65 -21.45
N ALA A 66 5.03 15.68 -22.36
CA ALA A 66 5.48 15.92 -23.73
C ALA A 66 4.58 16.91 -24.47
N ARG A 67 3.25 16.84 -24.28
CA ARG A 67 2.29 17.79 -24.85
C ARG A 67 2.55 19.20 -24.30
N LEU A 68 2.66 19.35 -22.99
CA LEU A 68 2.94 20.64 -22.34
C LEU A 68 4.31 21.21 -22.73
N GLN A 69 5.32 20.36 -22.94
CA GLN A 69 6.62 20.79 -23.46
C GLN A 69 6.56 21.25 -24.91
N SER A 70 5.71 20.64 -25.74
CA SER A 70 5.49 21.08 -27.12
C SER A 70 4.61 22.32 -27.24
N GLU A 71 3.70 22.53 -26.28
CA GLU A 71 2.76 23.66 -26.22
C GLU A 71 3.39 24.89 -25.56
N LYS A 72 4.36 24.70 -24.65
CA LYS A 72 5.33 25.73 -24.32
C LYS A 72 6.07 26.06 -25.61
N LEU A 73 5.73 27.21 -26.21
CA LEU A 73 6.57 27.88 -27.20
C LEU A 73 8.04 27.75 -26.76
N PRO A 74 9.01 27.61 -27.68
CA PRO A 74 10.41 27.69 -27.32
C PRO A 74 10.65 29.13 -26.85
N ILE A 75 10.38 29.39 -25.58
CA ILE A 75 11.06 30.42 -24.83
C ILE A 75 12.45 29.83 -24.73
N SER A 76 13.28 30.18 -25.70
CA SER A 76 14.70 29.87 -25.68
C SER A 76 15.20 30.17 -24.27
N ALA A 77 16.06 29.31 -23.72
CA ALA A 77 16.72 29.56 -22.44
C ALA A 77 17.50 30.90 -22.42
N THR A 78 17.59 31.59 -23.57
CA THR A 78 18.11 32.95 -23.74
C THR A 78 17.09 34.08 -23.53
N GLY A 79 15.81 33.79 -23.26
CA GLY A 79 14.78 34.82 -23.09
C GLY A 79 14.29 35.46 -24.40
N ASP A 80 14.75 34.96 -25.55
CA ASP A 80 14.28 35.45 -26.84
C ASP A 80 12.91 34.85 -27.16
N ALA A 81 11.90 35.72 -27.17
CA ALA A 81 10.60 35.40 -27.73
C ALA A 81 10.76 35.03 -29.22
N PRO A 82 10.03 34.04 -29.75
CA PRO A 82 10.16 33.64 -31.14
C PRO A 82 9.94 34.84 -32.07
N ASP A 83 10.72 34.94 -33.15
CA ASP A 83 10.78 36.11 -34.06
C ASP A 83 9.40 36.67 -34.48
N LYS A 84 8.38 35.81 -34.58
CA LYS A 84 6.98 36.20 -34.85
C LYS A 84 6.34 37.00 -33.72
N LEU A 85 6.59 36.64 -32.46
CA LEU A 85 6.11 37.40 -31.30
C LEU A 85 6.84 38.74 -31.19
N GLN A 86 8.15 38.79 -31.47
CA GLN A 86 8.90 40.05 -31.49
C GLN A 86 8.39 41.00 -32.58
N GLN A 87 8.08 40.50 -33.78
CA GLN A 87 7.47 41.31 -34.85
C GLN A 87 6.06 41.80 -34.49
N GLN A 88 5.24 40.98 -33.83
CA GLN A 88 3.91 41.40 -33.39
C GLN A 88 3.99 42.49 -32.32
N VAL A 89 4.85 42.33 -31.32
CA VAL A 89 5.08 43.32 -30.26
C VAL A 89 5.63 44.64 -30.82
N ALA A 90 6.52 44.59 -31.82
CA ALA A 90 7.05 45.79 -32.48
C ALA A 90 6.02 46.54 -33.35
N ALA A 91 4.95 45.86 -33.78
CA ALA A 91 3.88 46.46 -34.58
C ALA A 91 2.72 47.04 -33.74
N LEU A 92 2.70 46.80 -32.43
CA LEU A 92 1.67 47.26 -31.50
C LEU A 92 1.95 48.67 -30.97
N PRO A 93 0.94 49.56 -30.88
CA PRO A 93 1.07 50.85 -30.23
C PRO A 93 1.32 50.69 -28.72
N PRO A 94 2.03 51.64 -28.08
CA PRO A 94 2.47 51.52 -26.68
C PRO A 94 1.33 51.37 -25.65
N ASP A 95 0.14 51.92 -25.94
CA ASP A 95 -1.03 51.83 -25.04
C ASP A 95 -1.68 50.43 -25.03
N GLU A 96 -1.72 49.75 -26.19
CA GLU A 96 -2.19 48.36 -26.25
C GLU A 96 -1.21 47.40 -25.57
N LEU A 97 0.09 47.71 -25.66
CA LEU A 97 1.15 46.93 -25.02
C LEU A 97 1.07 47.01 -23.49
N GLN A 98 0.80 48.19 -22.91
CA GLN A 98 0.53 48.31 -21.47
C GLN A 98 -0.71 47.54 -21.04
N THR A 99 -1.79 47.61 -21.82
CA THR A 99 -3.04 46.92 -21.50
C THR A 99 -2.87 45.40 -21.51
N MET A 100 -2.17 44.86 -22.53
CA MET A 100 -1.84 43.44 -22.61
C MET A 100 -0.89 42.99 -21.50
N LEU A 101 0.06 43.83 -21.10
CA LEU A 101 0.96 43.52 -19.98
C LEU A 101 0.20 43.42 -18.66
N VAL A 102 -0.74 44.34 -18.41
CA VAL A 102 -1.56 44.30 -17.21
C VAL A 102 -2.48 43.07 -17.21
N GLN A 103 -3.08 42.73 -18.35
CA GLN A 103 -3.88 41.50 -18.46
C GLN A 103 -3.06 40.24 -18.22
N THR A 104 -1.88 40.12 -18.82
CA THR A 104 -1.01 38.95 -18.62
C THR A 104 -0.51 38.86 -17.18
N LEU A 105 -0.22 39.97 -16.51
CA LEU A 105 0.13 39.97 -15.08
C LEU A 105 -1.02 39.47 -14.20
N VAL A 106 -2.26 39.89 -14.49
CA VAL A 106 -3.45 39.40 -13.78
C VAL A 106 -3.70 37.91 -14.03
N GLU A 107 -3.51 37.45 -15.26
CA GLU A 107 -3.62 36.02 -15.59
C GLU A 107 -2.54 35.18 -14.90
N CYS A 108 -1.30 35.67 -14.85
CA CYS A 108 -0.23 35.02 -14.11
C CYS A 108 -0.54 34.93 -12.61
N ASP A 109 -1.09 35.98 -12.02
CA ASP A 109 -1.44 35.99 -10.60
C ASP A 109 -2.59 35.03 -10.30
N ARG A 110 -3.59 34.95 -11.20
CA ARG A 110 -4.67 33.96 -11.10
C ARG A 110 -4.15 32.52 -11.21
N LEU A 111 -3.28 32.24 -12.19
CA LEU A 111 -2.70 30.91 -12.37
C LEU A 111 -1.81 30.49 -11.19
N ALA A 112 -1.10 31.44 -10.57
CA ALA A 112 -0.33 31.18 -9.37
C ALA A 112 -1.24 30.80 -8.19
N GLN A 113 -2.37 31.48 -8.03
CA GLN A 113 -3.37 31.14 -7.01
C GLN A 113 -4.03 29.78 -7.27
N ASP A 114 -4.40 29.48 -8.51
CA ASP A 114 -4.96 28.19 -8.92
C ASP A 114 -3.98 27.04 -8.61
N LEU A 115 -2.68 27.23 -8.88
CA LEU A 115 -1.64 26.25 -8.58
C LEU A 115 -1.47 26.00 -7.08
N VAL A 116 -1.52 27.07 -6.26
CA VAL A 116 -1.44 26.95 -4.80
C VAL A 116 -2.65 26.18 -4.27
N ALA A 117 -3.86 26.49 -4.76
CA ALA A 117 -5.08 25.79 -4.36
C ALA A 117 -5.02 24.29 -4.72
N GLU A 118 -4.53 23.95 -5.91
CA GLU A 118 -4.36 22.55 -6.34
C GLU A 118 -3.33 21.80 -5.47
N GLN A 119 -2.22 22.44 -5.10
CA GLN A 119 -1.24 21.87 -4.17
C GLN A 119 -1.86 21.61 -2.78
N GLU A 120 -2.62 22.56 -2.26
CA GLU A 120 -3.32 22.40 -0.98
C GLU A 120 -4.33 21.24 -1.05
N GLU A 121 -5.13 21.15 -2.10
CA GLU A 121 -6.08 20.06 -2.31
C GLU A 121 -5.38 18.69 -2.41
N HIS A 122 -4.24 18.61 -3.11
CA HIS A 122 -3.44 17.40 -3.16
C HIS A 122 -2.89 16.99 -1.78
N THR A 123 -2.38 17.95 -1.00
CA THR A 123 -1.89 17.64 0.35
C THR A 123 -3.01 17.16 1.26
N LYS A 124 -4.19 17.79 1.19
CA LYS A 124 -5.38 17.41 1.94
C LYS A 124 -5.85 16.00 1.55
N THR A 125 -5.98 15.73 0.26
CA THR A 125 -6.36 14.40 -0.26
C THR A 125 -5.39 13.32 0.22
N ARG A 126 -4.08 13.60 0.21
CA ARG A 126 -3.08 12.67 0.73
C ARG A 126 -3.25 12.40 2.23
N GLN A 127 -3.51 13.45 3.02
CA GLN A 127 -3.75 13.31 4.46
C GLN A 127 -5.02 12.50 4.73
N GLU A 128 -6.11 12.76 4.01
CA GLU A 128 -7.38 12.04 4.14
C GLU A 128 -7.23 10.57 3.76
N LEU A 129 -6.56 10.25 2.65
CA LEU A 129 -6.29 8.86 2.26
C LEU A 129 -5.39 8.14 3.27
N THR A 130 -4.37 8.84 3.81
CA THR A 130 -3.48 8.26 4.83
C THR A 130 -4.22 8.00 6.13
N ALA A 131 -5.11 8.92 6.54
CA ALA A 131 -5.95 8.76 7.72
C ALA A 131 -6.95 7.62 7.53
N ALA A 132 -7.64 7.55 6.39
CA ALA A 132 -8.56 6.46 6.08
C ALA A 132 -7.85 5.09 6.05
N LEU A 133 -6.62 5.03 5.54
CA LEU A 133 -5.79 3.83 5.63
C LEU A 133 -5.43 3.47 7.08
N GLY A 134 -5.03 4.46 7.89
CA GLY A 134 -4.82 4.27 9.33
C GLY A 134 -6.05 3.71 10.03
N ASP A 135 -7.22 4.29 9.78
CA ASP A 135 -8.50 3.88 10.36
C ASP A 135 -8.89 2.46 9.92
N THR A 136 -8.70 2.11 8.65
CA THR A 136 -9.00 0.76 8.15
C THR A 136 -8.05 -0.30 8.73
N ILE A 137 -6.76 0.02 8.90
CA ILE A 137 -5.80 -0.84 9.60
C ILE A 137 -6.22 -1.01 11.06
N GLU A 138 -6.63 0.06 11.72
CA GLU A 138 -7.07 0.00 13.11
C GLU A 138 -8.35 -0.83 13.25
N GLN A 139 -9.34 -0.64 12.39
CA GLN A 139 -10.55 -1.46 12.35
C GLN A 139 -10.24 -2.94 12.08
N LEU A 140 -9.31 -3.23 11.18
CA LEU A 140 -8.86 -4.60 10.91
C LEU A 140 -8.11 -5.21 12.11
N SER A 141 -7.32 -4.41 12.82
CA SER A 141 -6.64 -4.84 14.05
C SER A 141 -7.64 -5.15 15.17
N ARG A 142 -8.65 -4.29 15.37
CA ARG A 142 -9.75 -4.50 16.33
C ARG A 142 -10.58 -5.73 15.97
N ALA A 143 -10.90 -5.92 14.69
CA ALA A 143 -11.60 -7.11 14.20
C ALA A 143 -10.80 -8.40 14.45
N ARG A 144 -9.46 -8.36 14.32
CA ARG A 144 -8.59 -9.50 14.68
C ARG A 144 -8.58 -9.79 16.19
N THR A 145 -8.50 -8.76 17.03
CA THR A 145 -8.51 -8.96 18.50
C THR A 145 -9.87 -9.47 18.98
N LEU A 146 -10.97 -9.00 18.39
CA LEU A 146 -12.33 -9.47 18.69
C LEU A 146 -12.63 -10.89 18.20
N LYS A 147 -11.89 -11.38 17.18
CA LYS A 147 -11.96 -12.78 16.72
C LYS A 147 -11.13 -13.74 17.60
N THR A 148 -10.35 -13.22 18.54
CA THR A 148 -9.51 -14.01 19.45
C THR A 148 -9.93 -13.92 20.92
N PRO A 149 -11.16 -14.30 21.32
CA PRO A 149 -11.43 -14.59 22.72
C PRO A 149 -12.00 -16.00 22.94
N GLU A 150 -11.41 -17.07 22.39
CA GLU A 150 -11.80 -18.45 22.74
C GLU A 150 -10.63 -19.46 22.77
N THR A 151 -9.43 -19.08 23.22
CA THR A 151 -8.36 -20.09 23.41
C THR A 151 -7.46 -19.89 24.62
N SER A 152 -7.94 -19.17 25.64
CA SER A 152 -7.20 -18.97 26.89
C SER A 152 -8.08 -19.12 28.13
N ILE A 153 -8.88 -20.18 28.20
CA ILE A 153 -9.51 -20.64 29.44
C ILE A 153 -9.40 -22.18 29.56
N ILE A 154 -8.20 -22.76 29.43
CA ILE A 154 -7.89 -24.11 29.99
C ILE A 154 -6.39 -24.18 30.34
N ARG A 155 -5.92 -23.44 31.36
CA ARG A 155 -4.61 -23.76 31.98
C ARG A 155 -4.41 -23.25 33.42
N ALA A 156 -5.47 -23.00 34.16
CA ALA A 156 -5.33 -22.50 35.53
C ALA A 156 -6.37 -23.12 36.47
N GLU A 157 -6.42 -24.44 36.56
CA GLU A 157 -7.15 -25.16 37.61
C GLU A 157 -6.71 -26.64 37.62
N GLU A 158 -5.49 -26.92 38.07
CA GLU A 158 -5.10 -28.22 38.67
C GLU A 158 -3.68 -28.13 39.27
N SER A 159 -3.43 -27.06 40.04
CA SER A 159 -2.25 -26.96 40.90
C SER A 159 -2.68 -26.31 42.22
N GLY A 160 -3.25 -27.10 43.11
CA GLY A 160 -3.67 -26.59 44.41
C GLY A 160 -4.45 -27.59 45.26
N GLU A 161 -3.86 -28.73 45.60
CA GLU A 161 -4.35 -29.53 46.73
C GLU A 161 -3.22 -30.39 47.34
N GLU A 162 -2.18 -29.72 47.83
CA GLU A 162 -1.34 -30.23 48.92
C GLU A 162 -1.17 -29.09 49.94
N SER A 163 -1.91 -29.13 51.06
CA SER A 163 -1.51 -28.61 52.38
C SER A 163 -2.71 -28.31 53.30
N ASN A 164 -3.07 -29.27 54.16
CA ASN A 164 -3.41 -29.09 55.59
C ASN A 164 -3.80 -30.48 56.14
N GLY A 165 -3.23 -31.05 57.20
CA GLY A 165 -2.63 -30.43 58.37
C GLY A 165 -3.65 -30.34 59.51
N HIS A 166 -4.01 -31.48 60.12
CA HIS A 166 -4.16 -31.73 61.58
C HIS A 166 -4.59 -33.19 61.83
#